data_AF-A0A2V6WYQ2-F1
#
_entry.id   AF-A0A2V6WYQ2-F1
#
_cell.length_a   1.000
_cell.length_b   1.000
_cell.length_c   1.000
_cell.angle_alpha   90.00
_cell.angle_beta   90.00
_cell.angle_gamma   90.00
#
_symmetry.space_group_name_H-M   'P 1'
#
loop_
_entity.id
_entity.type
_entity.pdbx_description
1 polymer ?
#
loop_
_entity_poly.entity_id
_entity_poly.type
_entity_poly.pdbx_seq_one_letter_code
_entity_poly.pdbx_strand_id
1 'polypeptide(L)'
;MKRGQPALRLKRGRDAARNHPWIFKGDVADVSDVEPGAAVTVVDSAGRFVGRGFYNPRPALCCRVVTWADEPLDSALLERRLRSAVALRARGASD
;
A
#
# COMPACT_ATOMS: atom_id res chain seq x y z
N MET A 1 7.91 -1.70 -15.91
CA MET A 1 8.27 -0.85 -14.75
C MET A 1 9.37 0.09 -15.18
N LYS A 2 9.26 1.40 -14.89
CA LYS A 2 10.39 2.31 -15.10
C LYS A 2 11.52 1.91 -14.16
N ARG A 3 12.76 1.85 -14.65
CA ARG A 3 13.95 1.59 -13.82
C ARG A 3 14.02 2.66 -12.71
N GLY A 4 14.21 2.26 -11.45
CA GLY A 4 14.43 3.16 -10.30
C GLY A 4 13.19 3.67 -9.56
N GLN A 5 12.06 2.95 -9.60
CA GLN A 5 10.88 3.32 -8.81
C GLN A 5 10.93 2.65 -7.43
N PRO A 6 10.74 3.37 -6.31
CA PRO A 6 10.74 2.80 -4.96
C PRO A 6 9.76 1.62 -4.84
N ALA A 7 10.30 0.43 -4.63
CA ALA A 7 9.53 -0.82 -4.72
C ALA A 7 9.76 -1.73 -3.51
N LEU A 8 8.67 -2.33 -3.05
CA LEU A 8 8.66 -3.43 -2.09
C LEU A 8 8.17 -4.69 -2.81
N ARG A 9 9.01 -5.72 -2.90
CA ARG A 9 8.69 -6.98 -3.56
C ARG A 9 8.27 -8.04 -2.56
N LEU A 10 7.17 -8.73 -2.84
CA LEU A 10 6.70 -9.86 -2.05
C LEU A 10 7.39 -11.17 -2.46
N LYS A 11 7.54 -12.07 -1.49
CA LYS A 11 7.98 -13.45 -1.73
C LYS A 11 6.92 -14.22 -2.51
N ARG A 12 7.37 -15.15 -3.37
CA ARG A 12 6.49 -16.04 -4.15
C ARG A 12 5.49 -16.76 -3.24
N GLY A 13 4.20 -16.70 -3.58
CA GLY A 13 3.14 -17.34 -2.78
C GLY A 13 2.71 -16.55 -1.54
N ARG A 14 3.26 -15.34 -1.33
CA ARG A 14 2.79 -14.36 -0.33
C ARG A 14 2.09 -13.18 -0.99
N ASP A 15 1.64 -13.37 -2.24
CA ASP A 15 0.98 -12.36 -3.08
C ASP A 15 -0.50 -12.12 -2.69
N ALA A 16 -0.97 -12.81 -1.63
CA ALA A 16 -2.32 -12.71 -1.06
C ALA A 16 -2.67 -11.32 -0.49
N ALA A 17 -1.73 -10.37 -0.48
CA ALA A 17 -1.93 -8.97 -0.11
C ALA A 17 -2.99 -8.22 -0.98
N ARG A 18 -3.58 -8.88 -1.99
CA ARG A 18 -4.77 -8.36 -2.69
C ARG A 18 -6.06 -8.42 -1.83
N ASN A 19 -6.09 -9.20 -0.76
CA ASN A 19 -7.28 -9.37 0.09
C ASN A 19 -7.15 -8.76 1.50
N HIS A 20 -5.95 -8.38 1.93
CA HIS A 20 -5.73 -7.66 3.19
C HIS A 20 -4.66 -6.57 3.01
N PRO A 21 -4.76 -5.44 3.71
CA PRO A 21 -3.84 -4.31 3.49
C PRO A 21 -2.49 -4.48 4.20
N TRP A 22 -2.27 -5.54 4.97
CA TRP A 22 -1.10 -5.69 5.83
C TRP A 22 0.04 -6.47 5.16
N ILE A 23 1.27 -5.97 5.24
CA ILE A 23 2.46 -6.66 4.74
C ILE A 23 3.47 -6.78 5.87
N PHE A 24 3.80 -8.02 6.25
CA PHE A 24 4.76 -8.29 7.30
C PHE A 24 6.16 -8.49 6.73
N LYS A 25 7.21 -8.22 7.52
CA LYS A 25 8.62 -8.42 7.12
C LYS A 25 8.88 -9.82 6.54
N GLY A 26 8.23 -10.84 7.10
CA GLY A 26 8.35 -12.22 6.64
C GLY A 26 7.85 -12.44 5.20
N ASP A 27 6.99 -11.57 4.69
CA ASP A 27 6.40 -11.63 3.35
C ASP A 27 7.24 -10.89 2.30
N VAL A 28 8.22 -10.08 2.72
CA VAL A 28 9.03 -9.23 1.85
C VAL A 28 10.27 -9.98 1.36
N ALA A 29 10.47 -10.01 0.04
CA ALA A 29 11.66 -10.56 -0.59
C ALA A 29 12.80 -9.53 -0.61
N ASP A 30 12.49 -8.32 -1.08
CA ASP A 30 13.42 -7.20 -1.16
C ASP A 30 12.69 -5.85 -1.13
N VAL A 31 13.43 -4.81 -0.82
CA VAL A 31 13.01 -3.41 -0.88
C VAL A 31 14.11 -2.64 -1.60
N SER A 32 13.76 -1.90 -2.64
CA SER A 32 14.70 -1.19 -3.51
C SER A 32 14.36 0.29 -3.56
N ASP A 33 15.34 1.16 -3.31
CA ASP A 33 15.23 2.62 -3.43
C ASP A 33 14.12 3.24 -2.55
N VAL A 34 13.93 2.74 -1.33
CA VAL A 34 12.89 3.21 -0.40
C VAL A 34 13.49 3.78 0.89
N GLU A 35 13.26 5.07 1.13
CA GLU A 35 13.52 5.68 2.43
C GLU A 35 12.45 5.28 3.46
N PRO A 36 12.81 5.10 4.74
CA PRO A 36 11.83 4.87 5.80
C PRO A 36 10.73 5.95 5.83
N GLY A 37 9.47 5.53 5.78
CA GLY A 37 8.30 6.42 5.76
C GLY A 37 7.87 6.84 4.35
N ALA A 38 8.64 6.53 3.31
CA ALA A 38 8.27 6.87 1.93
C ALA A 38 7.11 6.01 1.42
N ALA A 39 6.40 6.56 0.43
CA ALA A 39 5.43 5.80 -0.37
C ALA A 39 6.16 4.80 -1.27
N VAL A 40 5.65 3.58 -1.33
CA VAL A 40 6.23 2.48 -2.12
C VAL A 40 5.22 1.87 -3.06
N THR A 41 5.74 1.36 -4.18
CA THR A 41 5.00 0.44 -5.05
C THR A 41 5.19 -0.97 -4.53
N VAL A 42 4.09 -1.64 -4.19
CA VAL A 42 4.11 -3.06 -3.81
C VAL A 42 3.96 -3.89 -5.09
N VAL A 43 4.88 -4.82 -5.30
CA VAL A 43 4.85 -5.76 -6.41
C VAL A 43 4.95 -7.20 -5.92
N ASP A 44 4.37 -8.11 -6.67
CA ASP A 44 4.50 -9.55 -6.40
C ASP A 44 5.89 -10.08 -6.81
N SER A 45 6.12 -11.38 -6.58
CA SER A 45 7.41 -11.98 -6.94
C SER A 45 7.75 -11.88 -8.43
N ALA A 46 6.74 -11.78 -9.31
CA ALA A 46 6.91 -11.62 -10.76
C ALA A 46 7.04 -10.14 -11.18
N GLY A 47 7.01 -9.18 -10.24
CA GLY A 47 7.08 -7.75 -10.51
C GLY A 47 5.75 -7.14 -10.97
N ARG A 48 4.62 -7.86 -10.84
CA ARG A 48 3.29 -7.31 -11.17
C ARG A 48 2.81 -6.40 -10.04
N PHE A 49 2.16 -5.30 -10.41
CA PHE A 49 1.59 -4.35 -9.45
C PHE A 49 0.57 -5.02 -8.53
N VAL A 50 0.68 -4.74 -7.23
CA VAL A 50 -0.27 -5.17 -6.19
C VAL A 50 -1.00 -3.99 -5.58
N GLY A 51 -0.28 -2.89 -5.30
CA GLY A 51 -0.84 -1.71 -4.66
C GLY A 51 0.23 -0.69 -4.31
N ARG A 52 -0.17 0.39 -3.63
CA ARG A 52 0.74 1.37 -3.04
C ARG A 52 0.51 1.51 -1.55
N GLY A 53 1.59 1.68 -0.80
CA GLY A 53 1.56 1.80 0.66
C GLY A 53 2.69 2.67 1.19
N PHE A 54 2.78 2.77 2.52
CA PHE A 54 3.91 3.39 3.21
C PHE A 54 4.77 2.31 3.86
N TYR A 55 6.08 2.39 3.64
CA TYR A 55 7.03 1.45 4.21
C TYR A 55 7.66 1.97 5.50
N ASN A 56 7.72 1.13 6.53
CA ASN A 56 8.46 1.38 7.75
C ASN A 56 9.25 0.11 8.14
N PRO A 57 10.59 0.12 8.08
CA PRO A 57 11.40 -1.06 8.37
C PRO A 57 11.43 -1.43 9.85
N ARG A 58 10.91 -0.61 10.77
CA ARG A 58 10.99 -0.86 12.22
C ARG A 58 10.04 -1.98 12.69
N PRO A 59 8.70 -1.86 12.55
CA PRO A 59 7.75 -2.86 13.06
C PRO A 59 7.69 -4.14 12.20
N ALA A 60 7.09 -5.21 12.73
CA ALA A 60 6.83 -6.44 11.98
C ALA A 60 5.86 -6.20 10.79
N LEU A 61 4.81 -5.40 11.01
CA LEU A 61 3.94 -4.85 9.96
C LEU A 61 4.69 -3.73 9.23
N CYS A 62 5.55 -4.09 8.30
CA CYS A 62 6.47 -3.14 7.68
C CYS A 62 5.85 -2.31 6.55
N CYS A 63 4.67 -2.68 6.04
CA CYS A 63 3.93 -1.86 5.09
C CYS A 63 2.43 -2.06 5.26
N ARG A 64 1.68 -0.97 5.11
CA ARG A 64 0.22 -1.00 4.95
C ARG A 64 -0.13 -0.50 3.56
N VAL A 65 -0.75 -1.36 2.76
CA VAL A 65 -1.35 -0.98 1.47
C VAL A 65 -2.45 0.04 1.75
N VAL A 66 -2.32 1.19 1.12
CA VAL A 66 -3.29 2.28 1.18
C VAL A 66 -4.25 2.13 0.02
N THR A 67 -3.77 1.87 -1.20
CA THR A 67 -4.61 1.69 -2.40
C THR A 67 -4.17 0.49 -3.23
N TRP A 68 -5.14 -0.19 -3.85
CA TRP A 68 -4.91 -1.25 -4.83
C TRP A 68 -5.01 -0.75 -6.27
N ALA A 69 -5.32 0.54 -6.47
CA ALA A 69 -5.26 1.20 -7.76
C ALA A 69 -3.85 1.77 -7.99
N ASP A 70 -3.43 1.86 -9.26
CA ASP A 70 -2.17 2.51 -9.60
C ASP A 70 -2.33 4.04 -9.59
N GLU A 71 -2.34 4.62 -8.39
CA GLU A 71 -2.52 6.05 -8.15
C GLU A 71 -1.53 6.55 -7.08
N PRO A 72 -1.12 7.83 -7.10
CA PRO A 72 -0.23 8.39 -6.10
C PRO A 72 -0.85 8.40 -4.68
N LEU A 73 -0.01 8.29 -3.66
CA LEU A 73 -0.40 8.49 -2.26
C LEU A 73 -0.23 9.96 -1.88
N ASP A 74 -1.13 10.81 -2.34
CA ASP A 74 -1.08 12.26 -2.17
C ASP A 74 -2.29 12.82 -1.40
N SER A 75 -2.33 14.16 -1.28
CA SER A 75 -3.42 14.88 -0.63
C SER A 75 -4.77 14.68 -1.33
N ALA A 76 -4.79 14.52 -2.66
CA ALA A 76 -6.02 14.33 -3.42
C ALA A 76 -6.66 12.95 -3.11
N LEU A 77 -5.84 11.90 -2.97
CA LEU A 77 -6.31 10.59 -2.50
C LEU A 77 -6.91 10.69 -1.10
N LEU A 78 -6.21 11.38 -0.19
CA LEU A 78 -6.66 11.55 1.19
C LEU A 78 -7.99 12.31 1.25
N GLU A 79 -8.09 13.44 0.55
CA GLU A 79 -9.30 14.26 0.51
C GLU A 79 -10.51 13.45 0.00
N ARG A 80 -10.34 12.72 -1.10
CA ARG A 80 -11.41 11.89 -1.68
C ARG A 80 -11.91 10.83 -0.70
N ARG A 81 -10.99 10.18 0.03
CA ARG A 81 -11.33 9.17 1.04
C ARG A 81 -12.01 9.77 2.26
N LEU A 82 -11.51 10.89 2.77
CA LEU A 82 -12.12 11.61 3.89
C LEU A 82 -13.56 12.03 3.55
N ARG A 83 -13.76 12.66 2.38
CA ARG A 83 -15.08 13.06 1.90
C ARG A 83 -16.04 11.89 1.82
N SER A 84 -15.60 10.77 1.24
CA SER A 84 -16.40 9.54 1.13
C SER A 84 -16.78 9.00 2.52
N ALA A 85 -15.84 9.03 3.45
CA ALA A 85 -16.01 8.52 4.81
C ALA A 85 -16.95 9.42 5.65
N VAL A 86 -16.94 10.73 5.44
CA VAL A 86 -17.91 11.68 6.03
C VAL A 86 -19.30 11.44 5.47
N ALA A 87 -19.44 11.37 4.15
CA ALA A 87 -20.72 11.12 3.49
C ALA A 87 -21.36 9.80 3.94
N LEU A 88 -20.56 8.75 4.14
CA LEU A 88 -21.04 7.47 4.65
C LEU A 88 -21.60 7.57 6.07
N ARG A 89 -20.94 8.33 6.95
CA ARG A 89 -21.37 8.53 8.34
C ARG A 89 -22.62 9.40 8.44
N ALA A 90 -22.72 10.43 7.59
CA ALA A 90 -23.91 11.28 7.54
C ALA A 90 -25.17 10.49 7.17
N ARG A 91 -25.06 9.47 6.31
CA ARG A 91 -26.18 8.59 5.94
C ARG A 91 -26.67 7.69 7.08
N GLY A 92 -25.82 7.36 8.05
CA GLY A 92 -26.17 6.51 9.20
C GLY A 92 -26.66 7.27 10.43
N ALA A 93 -26.74 8.61 10.36
CA ALA A 93 -27.26 9.47 11.44
C ALA A 93 -28.73 9.86 11.24
N SER A 94 -29.38 9.28 10.22
CA SER A 94 -30.82 9.39 9.95
C SER A 94 -31.46 8.05 10.23
N ASP A 95 -31.57 7.69 11.51
CA ASP A 95 -32.44 6.67 12.09
C ASP A 95 -32.88 7.15 13.48
#